data_AF-A0A3S3MHU5-F1
#
_entry.id   AF-A0A3S3MHU5-F1
#
_cell.length_a   1.000
_cell.length_b   1.000
_cell.length_c   1.000
_cell.angle_alpha   90.00
_cell.angle_beta   90.00
_cell.angle_gamma   90.00
#
_symmetry.space_group_name_H-M   'P 1'
#
loop_
_entity.id
_entity.type
_entity.pdbx_description
1 polymer ?
#
loop_
_entity_poly.entity_id
_entity_poly.type
_entity_poly.pdbx_seq_one_letter_code
_entity_poly.pdbx_strand_id
1 'polypeptide(L)'
;MWRHIEMEEMEGLLEKIWDLHDKLSDAILTISKSHFLNSIKSLYPIPKPSSSPGYVFVKDFPSEDDAPIAEARSLNCIRTALENLEDQLHFLHTVQSLQKAERDAAIAQLEQSRIVLAMRLADHHGKRYKVIEEALAFVGDVHDASHFVSPRNSFETPPTQSIGKFEDDEGKRSNVLMQKFISSFTFAKKSL
;
A
#
# COMPACT_ATOMS: atom_id res chain seq x y z
N MET A 1 9.96 -5.61 -18.97
CA MET A 1 8.65 -4.98 -18.73
C MET A 1 8.41 -4.70 -17.26
N TRP A 2 8.54 -5.68 -16.35
CA TRP A 2 8.14 -5.55 -14.93
C TRP A 2 9.13 -4.92 -13.93
N ARG A 3 10.34 -4.46 -14.35
CA ARG A 3 11.40 -4.11 -13.38
C ARG A 3 11.23 -2.75 -12.71
N HIS A 4 10.50 -1.83 -13.32
CA HIS A 4 10.09 -0.55 -12.73
C HIS A 4 8.67 -0.32 -13.23
N ILE A 5 7.70 -0.72 -12.42
CA ILE A 5 6.31 -0.28 -12.55
C ILE A 5 6.13 0.78 -11.49
N GLU A 6 5.72 1.96 -11.89
CA GLU A 6 5.40 3.03 -10.96
C GLU A 6 4.06 2.74 -10.26
N MET A 7 3.86 3.30 -9.06
CA MET A 7 2.64 3.09 -8.28
C MET A 7 1.38 3.47 -9.08
N GLU A 8 1.47 4.57 -9.81
CA GLU A 8 0.41 5.10 -10.68
C GLU A 8 0.13 4.17 -11.87
N GLU A 9 1.16 3.54 -12.44
CA GLU A 9 1.01 2.55 -13.50
C GLU A 9 0.34 1.27 -12.99
N MET A 10 0.63 0.87 -11.74
CA MET A 10 0.04 -0.30 -11.11
C MET A 10 -1.44 -0.11 -10.79
N GLU A 11 -1.83 1.06 -10.28
CA GLU A 11 -3.24 1.41 -10.05
C GLU A 11 -4.02 1.40 -11.37
N GLY A 12 -3.47 1.96 -12.44
CA GLY A 12 -4.08 1.92 -13.77
C GLY A 12 -4.20 0.51 -14.35
N LEU A 13 -3.25 -0.38 -14.08
CA LEU A 13 -3.33 -1.79 -14.45
C LEU A 13 -4.40 -2.54 -13.67
N LEU A 14 -4.53 -2.28 -12.36
CA LEU A 14 -5.53 -2.90 -11.50
C LEU A 14 -6.95 -2.50 -11.91
N GLU A 15 -7.16 -1.20 -12.15
CA GLU A 15 -8.44 -0.67 -12.64
C GLU A 15 -8.85 -1.37 -13.94
N LYS A 16 -7.91 -1.49 -14.89
CA LYS A 16 -8.17 -2.19 -16.16
C LYS A 16 -8.54 -3.66 -15.97
N ILE A 17 -7.99 -4.34 -14.95
CA ILE A 17 -8.33 -5.73 -14.64
C ILE A 17 -9.76 -5.82 -14.10
N TRP A 18 -10.15 -4.96 -13.17
CA TRP A 18 -11.53 -4.90 -12.67
C TRP A 18 -12.53 -4.63 -13.81
N ASP A 19 -12.20 -3.67 -14.67
CA ASP A 19 -12.98 -3.30 -15.85
C ASP A 19 -13.19 -4.47 -16.84
N LEU A 20 -12.20 -5.38 -16.93
CA LEU A 20 -12.28 -6.59 -17.73
C LEU A 20 -13.05 -7.69 -17.03
N HIS A 21 -12.93 -7.80 -15.70
CA HIS A 21 -13.65 -8.76 -14.88
C HIS A 21 -15.16 -8.54 -14.98
N ASP A 22 -15.61 -7.29 -14.88
CA ASP A 22 -17.02 -6.92 -15.04
C ASP A 22 -17.55 -7.28 -16.43
N LYS A 23 -16.81 -6.93 -17.49
CA LYS A 23 -17.17 -7.26 -18.88
C LYS A 23 -17.25 -8.77 -19.12
N LEU A 24 -16.34 -9.54 -18.53
CA LEU A 24 -16.36 -11.01 -18.61
C LEU A 24 -17.53 -11.59 -17.83
N SER A 25 -17.83 -11.05 -16.65
CA SER A 25 -18.98 -11.46 -15.84
C SER A 25 -20.30 -11.22 -16.59
N ASP A 26 -20.44 -10.06 -17.23
CA ASP A 26 -21.59 -9.73 -18.08
C ASP A 26 -21.71 -10.65 -19.30
N ALA A 27 -20.59 -10.97 -19.95
CA ALA A 27 -20.56 -11.89 -21.10
C ALA A 27 -20.98 -13.31 -20.70
N ILE A 28 -20.43 -13.85 -19.60
CA ILE A 28 -20.80 -15.16 -19.05
C ILE A 28 -22.29 -15.20 -18.70
N LEU A 29 -22.80 -14.13 -18.06
CA LEU A 29 -24.20 -14.01 -17.70
C LEU A 29 -25.11 -13.99 -18.94
N THR A 30 -24.70 -13.27 -19.98
CA THR A 30 -25.44 -13.16 -21.25
C THR A 30 -25.52 -14.52 -21.96
N ILE A 31 -24.40 -15.22 -22.08
CA ILE A 31 -24.34 -16.56 -22.69
C ILE A 31 -25.23 -17.52 -21.90
N SER A 32 -25.11 -17.55 -20.57
CA SER A 32 -25.90 -18.42 -19.70
C SER A 32 -27.40 -18.16 -19.81
N LYS A 33 -27.82 -16.89 -19.84
CA LYS A 33 -29.23 -16.49 -20.04
C LYS A 33 -29.74 -16.91 -21.41
N SER A 34 -28.97 -16.69 -22.47
CA SER A 34 -29.36 -17.04 -23.83
C SER A 34 -29.54 -18.55 -23.99
N HIS A 35 -28.63 -19.36 -23.45
CA HIS A 35 -28.71 -20.81 -23.44
C HIS A 35 -29.94 -21.30 -22.66
N PHE A 36 -30.19 -20.75 -21.46
CA PHE A 36 -31.36 -21.10 -20.66
C PHE A 36 -32.68 -20.81 -21.40
N LEU A 37 -32.80 -19.62 -22.00
CA LEU A 37 -34.01 -19.23 -22.74
C LEU A 37 -34.22 -20.08 -23.99
N ASN A 38 -33.14 -20.42 -24.72
CA ASN A 38 -33.21 -21.28 -25.90
C ASN A 38 -33.60 -22.72 -25.51
N SER A 39 -33.07 -23.23 -24.40
CA SER A 39 -33.40 -24.54 -23.85
C SER A 39 -34.89 -24.65 -23.45
N ILE A 40 -35.45 -23.59 -22.85
CA ILE A 40 -36.89 -23.52 -22.53
C ILE A 40 -37.75 -23.42 -23.80
N LYS A 41 -37.37 -22.59 -24.77
CA LYS A 41 -38.13 -22.44 -26.02
C LYS A 41 -38.17 -23.74 -26.83
N SER A 42 -37.09 -24.52 -26.82
CA SER A 42 -37.03 -25.85 -27.42
C SER A 42 -38.01 -26.85 -26.78
N LEU A 43 -38.37 -26.66 -25.51
CA LEU A 43 -39.31 -27.52 -24.77
C LEU A 43 -40.79 -27.22 -25.02
N TYR A 44 -41.12 -26.10 -25.66
CA TYR A 44 -42.49 -25.75 -26.03
C TYR A 44 -42.66 -25.65 -27.55
N PRO A 45 -42.55 -26.77 -28.30
CA PRO A 45 -43.09 -26.78 -29.66
C PRO A 45 -44.61 -26.64 -29.55
N ILE A 46 -45.16 -25.52 -30.02
CA ILE A 46 -46.61 -25.29 -30.10
C ILE A 46 -47.21 -26.47 -30.89
N PRO A 47 -48.05 -27.34 -30.29
CA PRO A 47 -48.61 -28.47 -31.01
C PRO A 47 -49.62 -27.95 -32.02
N LYS A 48 -49.44 -28.28 -33.31
CA LYS A 48 -50.58 -28.26 -34.25
C LYS A 48 -51.58 -29.31 -33.77
N PRO A 49 -52.89 -29.01 -33.67
CA PRO A 49 -53.86 -29.97 -33.20
C PRO A 49 -54.11 -31.03 -34.27
N SER A 50 -53.39 -32.15 -34.20
CA SER A 50 -53.74 -33.37 -34.91
C SER A 50 -53.90 -34.50 -33.90
N SER A 51 -55.13 -35.00 -33.83
CA SER A 51 -55.62 -36.09 -33.00
C SER A 51 -54.77 -37.37 -33.15
N SER A 52 -54.03 -37.77 -32.10
CA SER A 52 -53.64 -39.16 -31.83
C SER A 52 -53.06 -39.28 -30.40
N PRO A 53 -53.46 -40.30 -29.62
CA PRO A 53 -53.02 -40.45 -28.24
C PRO A 53 -51.77 -41.34 -28.15
N GLY A 54 -50.78 -40.88 -27.40
CA GLY A 54 -49.65 -41.68 -26.93
C GLY A 54 -48.32 -41.28 -27.55
N TYR A 55 -47.61 -40.37 -26.89
CA TYR A 55 -46.16 -40.24 -27.05
C TYR A 55 -45.51 -40.13 -25.68
N VAL A 56 -44.60 -41.05 -25.37
CA VAL A 56 -43.64 -40.92 -24.28
C VAL A 56 -42.47 -40.13 -24.83
N PHE A 57 -42.26 -38.92 -24.33
CA PHE A 57 -41.11 -38.10 -24.72
C PHE A 57 -39.87 -38.62 -23.99
N VAL A 58 -39.14 -39.56 -24.61
CA VAL A 58 -37.77 -39.87 -24.22
C VAL A 58 -36.92 -38.67 -24.62
N LYS A 59 -36.53 -37.88 -23.63
CA LYS A 59 -35.68 -36.70 -23.80
C LYS A 59 -34.21 -37.12 -23.94
N ASP A 60 -33.89 -37.80 -25.03
CA ASP A 60 -32.50 -38.06 -25.40
C ASP A 60 -32.21 -37.35 -26.73
N PHE A 61 -31.77 -36.10 -26.63
CA PHE A 61 -31.02 -35.44 -27.70
C PHE A 61 -29.65 -35.06 -27.12
N PRO A 62 -28.57 -35.79 -27.45
CA PRO A 62 -27.24 -35.24 -27.38
C PRO A 62 -27.00 -34.50 -28.71
N SER A 63 -27.39 -33.24 -28.78
CA SER A 63 -27.06 -32.37 -29.92
C SER A 63 -25.88 -31.48 -29.57
N GLU A 64 -25.13 -31.06 -30.59
CA GLU A 64 -23.94 -30.20 -30.64
C GLU A 64 -24.03 -28.83 -29.89
N ASP A 65 -24.98 -28.68 -28.98
CA ASP A 65 -25.36 -27.49 -28.20
C ASP A 65 -24.49 -27.27 -26.95
N ASP A 66 -23.37 -28.00 -26.82
CA ASP A 66 -22.38 -27.81 -25.75
C ASP A 66 -21.42 -26.64 -26.04
N ALA A 67 -21.44 -26.07 -27.26
CA ALA A 67 -20.57 -24.96 -27.63
C ALA A 67 -20.71 -23.71 -26.72
N PRO A 68 -21.93 -23.25 -26.36
CA PRO A 68 -22.10 -22.15 -25.40
C PRO A 68 -21.59 -22.50 -23.99
N ILE A 69 -21.71 -23.78 -23.59
CA ILE A 69 -21.22 -24.27 -22.30
C ILE A 69 -19.69 -24.36 -22.29
N ALA A 70 -19.07 -24.72 -23.42
CA ALA A 70 -17.62 -24.71 -23.61
C ALA A 70 -17.08 -23.28 -23.64
N GLU A 71 -17.79 -22.35 -24.29
CA GLU A 71 -17.45 -20.92 -24.32
C GLU A 71 -17.52 -20.30 -22.92
N ALA A 72 -18.60 -20.55 -22.16
CA ALA A 72 -18.73 -20.10 -20.77
C ALA A 72 -17.61 -20.66 -19.87
N ARG A 73 -17.20 -21.93 -20.07
CA ARG A 73 -16.05 -22.53 -19.39
C ARG A 73 -14.74 -21.81 -19.74
N SER A 74 -14.51 -21.52 -21.02
CA SER A 74 -13.33 -20.78 -21.48
C SER A 74 -13.26 -19.38 -20.88
N LEU A 75 -14.37 -18.63 -20.87
CA LEU A 75 -14.45 -17.31 -20.25
C LEU A 75 -14.21 -17.38 -18.73
N ASN A 76 -14.72 -18.40 -18.06
CA ASN A 76 -14.44 -18.61 -16.64
C ASN A 76 -12.94 -18.88 -16.38
N CYS A 77 -12.27 -19.67 -17.23
CA CYS A 77 -10.82 -19.85 -17.14
C CYS A 77 -10.05 -18.53 -17.30
N ILE A 78 -10.46 -17.67 -18.24
CA ILE A 78 -9.87 -16.33 -18.42
C ILE A 78 -10.11 -15.46 -17.18
N ARG A 79 -11.32 -15.46 -16.63
CA ARG A 79 -11.66 -14.73 -15.39
C ARG A 79 -10.77 -15.16 -14.23
N THR A 80 -10.62 -16.46 -14.00
CA THR A 80 -9.73 -16.98 -12.93
C THR A 80 -8.27 -16.61 -13.18
N ALA A 81 -7.81 -16.56 -14.43
CA ALA A 81 -6.46 -16.09 -14.74
C ALA A 81 -6.27 -14.59 -14.44
N LEU A 82 -7.30 -13.76 -14.66
CA LEU A 82 -7.28 -12.34 -14.29
C LEU A 82 -7.33 -12.15 -12.77
N GLU A 83 -8.16 -12.90 -12.04
CA GLU A 83 -8.21 -12.89 -10.57
C GLU A 83 -6.83 -13.23 -9.98
N ASN A 84 -6.15 -14.25 -10.50
CA ASN A 84 -4.80 -14.58 -10.04
C ASN A 84 -3.76 -13.48 -10.40
N LEU A 85 -3.93 -12.79 -11.53
CA LEU A 85 -3.05 -11.67 -11.88
C LEU A 85 -3.28 -10.46 -10.96
N GLU A 86 -4.53 -10.17 -10.63
CA GLU A 86 -4.93 -9.15 -9.65
C GLU A 86 -4.26 -9.41 -8.29
N ASP A 87 -4.38 -10.63 -7.77
CA ASP A 87 -3.76 -11.03 -6.50
C ASP A 87 -2.25 -10.81 -6.51
N GLN A 88 -1.59 -11.19 -7.62
CA GLN A 88 -0.14 -11.02 -7.78
C GLN A 88 0.28 -9.56 -7.85
N LEU A 89 -0.48 -8.72 -8.56
CA LEU A 89 -0.23 -7.28 -8.66
C LEU A 89 -0.46 -6.60 -7.31
N HIS A 90 -1.53 -6.95 -6.60
CA HIS A 90 -1.81 -6.41 -5.28
C HIS A 90 -0.75 -6.80 -4.25
N PHE A 91 -0.27 -8.05 -4.29
CA PHE A 91 0.85 -8.49 -3.48
C PHE A 91 2.12 -7.67 -3.76
N LEU A 92 2.46 -7.48 -5.05
CA LEU A 92 3.61 -6.67 -5.44
C LEU A 92 3.49 -5.23 -4.96
N HIS A 93 2.31 -4.61 -5.11
CA HIS A 93 2.02 -3.26 -4.62
C HIS A 93 2.34 -3.12 -3.13
N THR A 94 1.84 -4.06 -2.34
CA THR A 94 2.00 -4.07 -0.89
C THR A 94 3.47 -4.17 -0.49
N VAL A 95 4.22 -5.06 -1.14
CA VAL A 95 5.66 -5.22 -0.88
C VAL A 95 6.43 -3.95 -1.23
N GLN A 96 6.15 -3.33 -2.37
CA GLN A 96 6.82 -2.09 -2.78
C GLN A 96 6.50 -0.92 -1.83
N SER A 97 5.25 -0.78 -1.42
CA SER A 97 4.82 0.24 -0.46
C SER A 97 5.53 0.07 0.89
N LEU A 98 5.61 -1.17 1.38
CA LEU A 98 6.31 -1.49 2.62
C LEU A 98 7.81 -1.17 2.52
N GLN A 99 8.48 -1.62 1.46
CA GLN A 99 9.91 -1.35 1.25
C GLN A 99 10.20 0.15 1.15
N LYS A 100 9.32 0.92 0.50
CA LYS A 100 9.45 2.38 0.43
C LYS A 100 9.34 2.99 1.81
N ALA A 101 8.35 2.60 2.61
CA ALA A 101 8.18 3.08 3.98
C ALA A 101 9.38 2.71 4.87
N GLU A 102 9.90 1.49 4.79
CA GLU A 102 11.08 1.05 5.54
C GLU A 102 12.33 1.84 5.14
N ARG A 103 12.55 2.05 3.85
CA ARG A 103 13.66 2.85 3.33
C ARG A 103 13.56 4.30 3.82
N ASP A 104 12.38 4.90 3.75
CA ASP A 104 12.15 6.27 4.19
C ASP A 104 12.37 6.41 5.70
N ALA A 105 11.93 5.43 6.49
CA ALA A 105 12.21 5.37 7.92
C ALA A 105 13.71 5.25 8.22
N ALA A 106 14.44 4.40 7.48
CA ALA A 106 15.89 4.26 7.63
C ALA A 106 16.63 5.56 7.28
N ILE A 107 16.22 6.25 6.21
CA ILE A 107 16.78 7.55 5.82
C ILE A 107 16.54 8.59 6.92
N ALA A 108 15.32 8.67 7.47
CA ALA A 108 15.00 9.59 8.55
C ALA A 108 15.85 9.31 9.80
N GLN A 109 16.07 8.04 10.16
CA GLN A 109 16.93 7.67 11.28
C GLN A 109 18.41 8.04 11.04
N LEU A 110 18.90 7.88 9.81
CA LEU A 110 20.24 8.32 9.43
C LEU A 110 20.40 9.83 9.55
N GLU A 111 19.41 10.59 9.07
CA GLU A 111 19.42 12.05 9.17
C GLU A 111 19.36 12.52 10.63
N GLN A 112 18.52 11.89 11.44
CA GLN A 112 18.48 12.16 12.88
C GLN A 112 19.83 11.89 13.56
N SER A 113 20.47 10.77 13.24
CA SER A 113 21.79 10.42 13.77
C SER A 113 22.87 11.42 13.34
N ARG A 114 22.79 11.88 12.08
CA ARG A 114 23.66 12.91 11.52
C ARG A 114 23.50 14.25 12.24
N ILE A 115 22.27 14.69 12.53
CA ILE A 115 22.00 15.92 13.29
C ILE A 115 22.55 15.84 14.71
N VAL A 116 22.29 14.74 15.42
CA VAL A 116 22.81 14.55 16.78
C VAL A 116 24.33 14.57 16.78
N LEU A 117 24.97 13.99 15.76
CA LEU A 117 26.42 14.06 15.60
C LEU A 117 26.88 15.51 15.33
N ALA A 118 26.20 16.25 14.45
CA ALA A 118 26.47 17.65 14.17
C ALA A 118 26.43 18.50 15.45
N MET A 119 25.37 18.36 16.24
CA MET A 119 25.20 19.05 17.52
C MET A 119 26.36 18.75 18.47
N ARG A 120 26.71 17.48 18.64
CA ARG A 120 27.82 17.07 19.53
C ARG A 120 29.18 17.59 19.07
N LEU A 121 29.42 17.66 17.76
CA LEU A 121 30.64 18.22 17.19
C LEU A 121 30.69 19.74 17.38
N ALA A 122 29.56 20.43 17.24
CA ALA A 122 29.46 21.88 17.50
C ALA A 122 29.65 22.21 18.99
N ASP A 123 29.12 21.37 19.89
CA ASP A 123 29.26 21.52 21.34
C ASP A 123 30.65 21.12 21.87
N HIS A 124 31.55 20.61 21.01
CA HIS A 124 32.88 20.19 21.44
C HIS A 124 33.85 21.37 21.56
N HIS A 125 34.13 21.80 22.80
CA HIS A 125 35.03 22.90 23.13
C HIS A 125 36.47 22.45 23.49
N GLY A 126 36.80 21.17 23.27
CA GLY A 126 38.11 20.60 23.60
C GLY A 126 39.20 20.94 22.58
N LYS A 127 40.33 20.23 22.65
CA LYS A 127 41.41 20.36 21.65
C LYS A 127 40.88 20.06 20.25
N ARG A 128 41.27 20.89 19.27
CA ARG A 128 40.96 20.63 17.85
C ARG A 128 41.84 19.48 17.34
N TYR A 129 41.27 18.28 17.32
CA TYR A 129 41.90 17.12 16.68
C TYR A 129 41.53 17.10 15.20
N LYS A 130 42.47 16.68 14.35
CA LYS A 130 42.23 16.52 12.90
C LYS A 130 41.00 15.65 12.60
N VAL A 131 40.77 14.60 13.40
CA VAL A 131 39.61 13.72 13.27
C VAL A 131 38.27 14.43 13.53
N ILE A 132 38.25 15.48 14.35
CA ILE A 132 37.04 16.30 14.59
C ILE A 132 36.78 17.20 13.39
N GLU A 133 37.82 17.77 12.79
CA GLU A 133 37.70 18.58 11.58
C GLU A 133 37.22 17.73 10.38
N GLU A 134 37.73 16.50 10.24
CA GLU A 134 37.24 15.53 9.24
C GLU A 134 35.77 15.15 9.48
N ALA A 135 35.37 14.94 10.74
CA ALA A 135 33.99 14.62 11.10
C ALA A 135 33.03 15.79 10.83
N LEU A 136 33.44 17.04 11.12
CA LEU A 136 32.67 18.24 10.79
C LEU A 136 32.47 18.38 9.28
N ALA A 137 33.53 18.15 8.49
CA ALA A 137 33.44 18.17 7.03
C ALA A 137 32.54 17.05 6.48
N PHE A 138 32.55 15.86 7.10
CA PHE A 138 31.71 14.74 6.73
C PHE A 138 30.22 14.97 7.01
N VAL A 139 29.89 15.50 8.18
CA VAL A 139 28.49 15.78 8.57
C VAL A 139 27.90 16.91 7.72
N GLY A 140 28.76 17.82 7.25
CA GLY A 140 28.38 18.95 6.42
C GLY A 140 27.54 19.97 7.19
N ASP A 141 26.93 20.89 6.45
CA ASP A 141 26.07 21.90 7.05
C ASP A 141 24.68 21.32 7.36
N VAL A 142 24.25 21.46 8.61
CA VAL A 142 22.96 20.98 9.13
C VAL A 142 22.20 22.18 9.71
N HIS A 143 21.96 23.21 8.88
CA HIS A 143 21.23 24.42 9.29
C HIS A 143 19.71 24.25 9.30
N ASP A 144 19.19 23.09 8.87
CA ASP A 144 17.76 22.86 8.73
C ASP A 144 17.16 22.09 9.92
N ALA A 145 17.39 22.62 11.13
CA ALA A 145 16.75 22.11 12.34
C ALA A 145 15.29 22.60 12.49
N SER A 146 14.82 23.48 11.60
CA SER A 146 13.47 24.05 11.59
C SER A 146 12.36 23.09 11.16
N HIS A 147 12.70 21.96 10.53
CA HIS A 147 11.72 20.93 10.12
C HIS A 147 11.51 19.82 11.15
N PHE A 148 12.15 19.89 12.32
CA PHE A 148 11.82 18.99 13.42
C PHE A 148 10.52 19.45 14.06
N VAL A 149 9.45 18.70 13.81
CA VAL A 149 8.20 18.79 14.57
C VAL A 149 8.53 18.44 16.02
N SER A 150 8.85 19.46 16.83
CA SER A 150 8.76 19.34 18.28
C SER A 150 7.32 18.94 18.59
N PRO A 151 7.07 17.93 19.45
CA PRO A 151 5.73 17.67 19.96
C PRO A 151 5.19 18.98 20.51
N ARG A 152 4.15 19.50 19.87
CA ARG A 152 3.51 20.75 20.25
C ARG A 152 2.81 20.50 21.56
N ASN A 153 3.47 20.86 22.67
CA ASN A 153 2.85 20.93 23.97
C ASN A 153 1.85 22.10 23.92
N SER A 154 0.61 21.82 23.54
CA SER A 154 -0.50 22.74 23.66
C SER A 154 -0.85 22.92 25.14
N PHE A 155 -0.13 23.83 25.80
CA PHE A 155 -0.66 24.53 26.95
C PHE A 155 -0.57 26.02 26.64
N GLU A 156 -1.71 26.53 26.18
CA GLU A 156 -2.00 27.95 26.06
C GLU A 156 -1.79 28.64 27.42
N THR A 157 -1.10 29.76 27.42
CA THR A 157 -1.33 30.85 28.37
C THR A 157 -1.05 32.18 27.68
N PRO A 158 -1.84 33.25 27.92
CA PRO A 158 -1.85 34.45 27.08
C PRO A 158 -0.67 35.40 27.34
N PRO A 159 -0.35 36.30 26.40
CA PRO A 159 0.79 37.21 26.52
C PRO A 159 0.45 38.46 27.33
N THR A 160 1.17 38.69 28.43
CA THR A 160 1.23 40.02 29.06
C THR A 160 2.54 40.69 28.65
N GLN A 161 2.40 41.76 27.87
CA GLN A 161 3.47 42.69 27.53
C GLN A 161 4.05 43.33 28.79
N SER A 162 5.37 43.39 28.89
CA SER A 162 6.05 44.24 29.88
C SER A 162 7.48 44.51 29.40
N ILE A 163 7.67 45.65 28.76
CA ILE A 163 8.96 46.27 28.44
C ILE A 163 9.66 46.65 29.75
N GLY A 164 10.87 46.15 29.95
CA GLY A 164 11.74 46.49 31.07
C GLY A 164 13.18 46.07 30.78
N LYS A 165 14.11 46.99 31.00
CA LYS A 165 15.51 47.02 30.55
C LYS A 165 16.45 46.54 31.68
N PHE A 166 17.62 46.03 31.30
CA PHE A 166 18.87 45.84 32.08
C PHE A 166 18.88 44.79 33.22
N GLU A 167 19.76 43.79 33.13
CA GLU A 167 21.10 43.70 33.75
C GLU A 167 21.55 42.24 33.93
N ASP A 168 22.88 42.04 33.89
CA ASP A 168 23.61 40.77 34.09
C ASP A 168 23.18 40.03 35.36
N ASP A 169 23.07 38.69 35.28
CA ASP A 169 23.38 37.83 36.44
C ASP A 169 23.88 36.44 36.01
N GLU A 170 25.05 36.13 36.55
CA GLU A 170 25.80 34.89 36.43
C GLU A 170 25.17 33.85 37.37
N GLY A 171 24.43 32.88 36.84
CA GLY A 171 23.66 31.97 37.70
C GLY A 171 23.32 30.63 37.08
N LYS A 172 24.16 29.62 37.37
CA LYS A 172 23.90 28.17 37.40
C LYS A 172 22.48 27.73 36.98
N ARG A 173 22.37 27.05 35.84
CA ARG A 173 21.17 26.30 35.46
C ARG A 173 21.44 24.80 35.35
N SER A 174 21.21 24.14 36.48
CA SER A 174 20.53 22.85 36.66
C SER A 174 20.34 21.97 35.41
N ASN A 175 21.12 20.88 35.37
CA ASN A 175 21.09 19.81 34.37
C ASN A 175 20.10 18.70 34.79
N VAL A 176 18.78 18.94 34.69
CA VAL A 176 17.75 18.02 35.27
C VAL A 176 16.83 17.34 34.24
N LEU A 177 16.97 17.58 32.92
CA LEU A 177 16.06 16.98 31.93
C LEU A 177 16.69 15.95 30.98
N MET A 178 17.96 15.58 31.17
CA MET A 178 18.68 14.71 30.23
C MET A 178 18.76 13.26 30.71
N GLN A 179 17.63 12.69 31.15
CA GLN A 179 17.60 11.30 31.63
C GLN A 179 16.36 10.49 31.24
N LYS A 180 15.69 10.84 30.13
CA LYS A 180 14.46 10.13 29.71
C LYS A 180 14.39 9.61 28.27
N PHE A 181 15.52 9.50 27.56
CA PHE A 181 15.54 9.01 26.17
C PHE A 181 16.39 7.76 25.90
N ILE A 182 16.80 7.01 26.93
CA ILE A 182 17.51 5.73 26.74
C ILE A 182 16.70 4.59 27.34
N SER A 183 15.53 4.29 26.77
CA SER A 183 14.78 3.08 27.10
C SER A 183 13.87 2.64 25.95
N SER A 184 14.44 2.10 24.86
CA SER A 184 13.76 1.17 23.93
C SER A 184 14.77 0.57 22.95
N PHE A 185 15.75 -0.18 23.45
CA PHE A 185 16.51 -1.11 22.62
C PHE A 185 16.96 -2.31 23.45
N THR A 186 16.00 -3.13 23.90
CA THR A 186 16.29 -4.52 24.26
C THR A 186 15.86 -5.42 23.12
N PHE A 187 16.81 -5.60 22.21
CA PHE A 187 16.85 -6.62 21.18
C PHE A 187 16.60 -8.01 21.79
N ALA A 188 15.45 -8.60 21.46
CA ALA A 188 15.14 -10.00 21.77
C ALA A 188 15.94 -10.91 20.82
N LYS A 189 17.12 -11.36 21.26
CA LYS A 189 17.78 -12.54 20.73
C LYS A 189 17.69 -13.66 21.76
N LYS A 190 16.80 -14.62 21.52
CA LYS A 190 16.83 -15.99 22.06
C LYS A 190 15.80 -16.85 21.30
N SER A 191 16.26 -17.53 20.26
CA SER A 191 15.65 -18.76 19.76
C SER A 191 16.79 -19.70 19.36
N LEU A 192 17.07 -20.63 20.27
CA LEU A 192 17.61 -21.96 20.00
C LEU A 192 17.21 -22.84 21.19
#